data_AF-A0A0C3B1A8-F1
#
_entry.id   AF-A0A0C3B1A8-F1
#
_cell.length_a   1.000
_cell.length_b   1.000
_cell.length_c   1.000
_cell.angle_alpha   90.00
_cell.angle_beta   90.00
_cell.angle_gamma   90.00
#
_symmetry.space_group_name_H-M   'P 1'
#
loop_
_entity.id
_entity.type
_entity.pdbx_description
1 polymer ?
#
loop_
_entity_poly.entity_id
_entity_poly.type
_entity_poly.pdbx_seq_one_letter_code
_entity_poly.pdbx_strand_id
1 'polypeptide(L)'
;METQQEIREILKNALNNLQAARTAFPSVLAAKSKPLQPRPQPQAPVSIPARYSAAFAAVEALENFISLQSTQDAFAAAQKLPPAPTMQRKRKRSETTGNALVHSKKAPFQKQELPTTEAFPPNVVTDPSPMDKDSLESYMKHVNKQGFVRLHLWSRSRTLQDNSMTDGTNHIQPTYLRLTIPDLLVAYLDIEKKSDEKGGYQVLLVTVFGAREKKMPHYASDFAVFLKMSQTLTGMLQSHPEADIPTMVGLLTSYCDLYNDPCIVCQQCWTVEGDLPPVQRLWIPYSSPSESLDSASGRWVPRHHLCARNFA
;
A
#
# COMPACT_ATOMS: atom_id res chain seq x y z
N MET A 1 -11.43 -30.67 39.84
CA MET A 1 -10.30 -30.65 38.90
C MET A 1 -10.86 -31.03 37.54
N GLU A 2 -10.88 -30.11 36.59
CA GLU A 2 -11.31 -30.41 35.23
C GLU A 2 -10.33 -31.40 34.61
N THR A 3 -10.85 -32.41 33.95
CA THR A 3 -10.03 -33.41 33.28
C THR A 3 -9.39 -32.80 32.02
N GLN A 4 -8.19 -33.25 31.63
CA GLN A 4 -7.53 -32.78 30.40
C GLN A 4 -8.43 -32.93 29.15
N GLN A 5 -9.36 -33.88 29.18
CA GLN A 5 -10.30 -34.15 28.11
C GLN A 5 -11.39 -33.07 28.01
N GLU A 6 -11.87 -32.54 29.14
CA GLU A 6 -12.82 -31.42 29.19
C GLU A 6 -12.18 -30.14 28.64
N ILE A 7 -10.96 -29.82 29.06
CA ILE A 7 -10.22 -28.64 28.56
C ILE A 7 -10.06 -28.70 27.03
N ARG A 8 -9.77 -29.89 26.49
CA ARG A 8 -9.61 -30.09 25.04
C ARG A 8 -10.90 -29.86 24.27
N GLU A 9 -12.04 -30.32 24.78
CA GLU A 9 -13.35 -30.07 24.15
C GLU A 9 -13.77 -28.61 24.27
N ILE A 10 -13.50 -27.93 25.39
CA ILE A 10 -13.73 -26.48 25.53
C ILE A 10 -12.95 -25.69 24.47
N LEU A 11 -11.66 -25.99 24.29
CA LEU A 11 -10.81 -25.34 23.29
C LEU A 11 -11.31 -25.59 21.86
N LYS A 12 -11.75 -26.82 21.57
CA LYS A 12 -12.29 -27.19 20.25
C LYS A 12 -13.58 -26.44 19.94
N ASN A 13 -14.46 -26.31 20.93
CA ASN A 13 -15.71 -25.54 20.80
C ASN A 13 -15.43 -24.04 20.62
N ALA A 14 -14.49 -23.47 21.38
CA ALA A 14 -14.07 -22.08 21.20
C ALA A 14 -13.51 -21.82 19.79
N LEU A 15 -12.68 -22.73 19.27
CA LEU A 15 -12.09 -22.61 17.93
C LEU A 15 -13.16 -22.71 16.83
N ASN A 16 -14.13 -23.62 16.98
CA ASN A 16 -15.28 -23.71 16.07
C ASN A 16 -16.14 -22.45 16.10
N ASN A 17 -16.38 -21.86 17.28
CA ASN A 17 -17.14 -20.62 17.44
C ASN A 17 -16.41 -19.43 16.79
N LEU A 18 -15.08 -19.35 16.92
CA LEU A 18 -14.27 -18.32 16.25
C LEU A 18 -14.28 -18.47 14.73
N GLN A 19 -14.22 -19.71 14.22
CA GLN A 19 -14.35 -19.97 12.79
C GLN A 19 -15.75 -19.60 12.28
N ALA A 20 -16.80 -19.95 13.02
CA ALA A 20 -18.18 -19.58 12.70
C ALA A 20 -18.40 -18.07 12.75
N ALA A 21 -17.83 -17.36 13.73
CA ALA A 21 -17.86 -15.90 13.77
C ALA A 21 -17.14 -15.31 12.55
N ARG A 22 -15.94 -15.81 12.23
CA ARG A 22 -15.16 -15.37 11.06
C ARG A 22 -15.91 -15.57 9.74
N THR A 23 -16.70 -16.63 9.59
CA THR A 23 -17.53 -16.85 8.40
C THR A 23 -18.85 -16.07 8.43
N ALA A 24 -19.42 -15.83 9.62
CA ALA A 24 -20.62 -15.01 9.82
C ALA A 24 -20.37 -13.50 9.65
N PHE A 25 -19.11 -13.08 9.64
CA PHE A 25 -18.67 -11.82 9.07
C PHE A 25 -18.24 -12.06 7.60
N PRO A 26 -19.18 -12.19 6.63
CA PRO A 26 -18.79 -12.00 5.24
C PRO A 26 -18.20 -10.59 5.20
N SER A 27 -16.96 -10.48 4.71
CA SER A 27 -16.23 -9.23 4.47
C SER A 27 -17.18 -8.03 4.48
N VAL A 28 -17.16 -7.23 5.56
CA VAL A 28 -17.91 -5.97 5.66
C VAL A 28 -17.57 -5.01 4.50
N LEU A 29 -16.58 -5.36 3.67
CA LEU A 29 -16.19 -4.72 2.42
C LEU A 29 -17.09 -5.03 1.19
N ALA A 30 -18.12 -5.89 1.27
CA ALA A 30 -18.93 -6.26 0.10
C ALA A 30 -20.41 -5.78 0.13
N ALA A 31 -20.82 -4.98 1.11
CA ALA A 31 -22.16 -4.41 1.12
C ALA A 31 -22.22 -3.16 0.22
N LYS A 32 -22.75 -3.33 -1.00
CA LYS A 32 -23.12 -2.28 -1.95
C LYS A 32 -23.79 -1.09 -1.26
N SER A 33 -23.08 0.04 -1.15
CA SER A 33 -23.65 1.29 -0.65
C SER A 33 -24.49 1.95 -1.75
N LYS A 34 -25.82 1.86 -1.60
CA LYS A 34 -26.73 2.86 -2.18
C LYS A 34 -26.36 4.24 -1.59
N PRO A 35 -26.39 5.33 -2.38
CA PRO A 35 -26.08 6.66 -1.88
C PRO A 35 -27.07 7.04 -0.78
N LEU A 36 -26.55 7.31 0.42
CA LEU A 36 -27.32 7.80 1.56
C LEU A 36 -27.68 9.26 1.33
N GLN A 37 -28.97 9.56 1.33
CA GLN A 37 -29.47 10.92 1.41
C GLN A 37 -29.21 11.50 2.81
N PRO A 38 -28.98 12.82 2.93
CA PRO A 38 -28.74 13.47 4.22
C PRO A 38 -29.99 13.41 5.10
N ARG A 39 -29.87 12.76 6.27
CA ARG A 39 -30.93 12.68 7.27
C ARG A 39 -30.68 13.73 8.36
N PRO A 40 -31.60 14.67 8.61
CA PRO A 40 -31.53 15.54 9.79
C PRO A 40 -32.25 14.86 10.95
N GLN A 41 -31.53 14.52 12.03
CA GLN A 41 -31.97 14.50 13.45
C GLN A 41 -31.00 13.69 14.33
N PRO A 42 -30.94 13.97 15.65
CA PRO A 42 -30.04 13.31 16.59
C PRO A 42 -30.45 11.85 16.75
N GLN A 43 -29.54 10.92 16.43
CA GLN A 43 -29.83 9.50 16.47
C GLN A 43 -29.77 8.98 17.91
N ALA A 44 -30.82 8.26 18.30
CA ALA A 44 -30.84 7.35 19.44
C ALA A 44 -29.60 6.41 19.42
N PRO A 45 -29.15 5.90 20.57
CA PRO A 45 -27.98 5.02 20.66
C PRO A 45 -28.07 3.90 19.62
N VAL A 46 -27.01 3.76 18.83
CA VAL A 46 -26.92 2.78 17.76
C VAL A 46 -27.02 1.38 18.36
N SER A 47 -28.20 0.77 18.25
CA SER A 47 -28.40 -0.62 18.69
C SER A 47 -27.65 -1.53 17.73
N ILE A 48 -26.63 -2.22 18.25
CA ILE A 48 -25.90 -3.25 17.49
C ILE A 48 -26.93 -4.32 17.05
N PRO A 49 -27.02 -4.67 15.75
CA PRO A 49 -27.96 -5.67 15.28
C PRO A 49 -27.79 -6.98 16.06
N ALA A 50 -28.89 -7.60 16.51
CA ALA A 50 -28.90 -8.78 17.37
C ALA A 50 -28.07 -9.97 16.83
N ARG A 51 -27.84 -10.04 15.52
CA ARG A 51 -26.97 -11.06 14.91
C ARG A 51 -25.49 -10.95 15.32
N TYR A 52 -25.04 -9.77 15.74
CA TYR A 52 -23.66 -9.54 16.18
C TYR A 52 -23.48 -9.72 17.68
N SER A 53 -24.55 -9.70 18.48
CA SER A 53 -24.43 -9.87 19.94
C SER A 53 -23.86 -11.24 20.31
N ALA A 54 -24.24 -12.29 19.59
CA ALA A 54 -23.68 -13.63 19.78
C ALA A 54 -22.17 -13.70 19.45
N ALA A 55 -21.73 -12.96 18.43
CA ALA A 55 -20.31 -12.89 18.09
C ALA A 55 -19.51 -12.12 19.14
N PHE A 56 -20.03 -10.99 19.64
CA PHE A 56 -19.40 -10.23 20.73
C PHE A 56 -19.34 -11.05 22.03
N ALA A 57 -20.42 -11.74 22.39
CA ALA A 57 -20.44 -12.64 23.54
C ALA A 57 -19.41 -13.77 23.41
N ALA A 58 -19.19 -14.31 22.20
CA ALA A 58 -18.16 -15.32 21.96
C ALA A 58 -16.73 -14.76 22.11
N VAL A 59 -16.49 -13.51 21.69
CA VAL A 59 -15.19 -12.84 21.87
C VAL A 59 -14.93 -12.57 23.36
N GLU A 60 -15.93 -12.06 24.08
CA GLU A 60 -15.83 -11.81 25.52
C GLU A 60 -15.64 -13.10 26.31
N ALA A 61 -16.33 -14.19 25.93
CA ALA A 61 -16.11 -15.51 26.54
C ALA A 61 -14.68 -16.03 26.31
N LEU A 62 -14.09 -15.79 25.13
CA LEU A 62 -12.71 -16.15 24.84
C LEU A 62 -11.72 -15.31 25.67
N GLU A 63 -11.95 -14.00 25.78
CA GLU A 63 -11.13 -13.10 26.57
C GLU A 63 -11.11 -13.52 28.04
N ASN A 64 -12.28 -13.82 28.60
CA ASN A 64 -12.42 -14.34 29.96
C ASN A 64 -11.68 -15.68 30.11
N PHE A 65 -11.79 -16.59 29.13
CA PHE A 65 -11.11 -17.88 29.16
C PHE A 65 -9.58 -17.76 29.10
N ILE A 66 -9.05 -16.86 28.26
CA ILE A 66 -7.61 -16.58 28.17
C ILE A 66 -7.12 -15.93 29.47
N SER A 67 -7.94 -15.09 30.10
CA SER A 67 -7.60 -14.41 31.36
C SER A 67 -7.60 -15.33 32.59
N LEU A 68 -8.16 -16.54 32.49
CA LEU A 68 -8.11 -17.51 33.59
C LEU A 68 -6.68 -17.90 33.92
N GLN A 69 -6.35 -17.91 35.22
CA GLN A 69 -5.02 -18.25 35.71
C GLN A 69 -4.58 -19.66 35.28
N SER A 70 -5.50 -20.63 35.23
CA SER A 70 -5.21 -21.98 34.76
C SER A 70 -4.76 -22.02 33.29
N THR A 71 -5.35 -21.19 32.44
CA THR A 71 -4.98 -21.05 31.03
C THR A 71 -3.60 -20.42 30.90
N GLN A 72 -3.34 -19.35 31.67
CA GLN A 72 -2.04 -18.68 31.71
C GLN A 72 -0.93 -19.61 32.22
N ASP A 73 -1.19 -20.39 33.28
CA ASP A 73 -0.26 -21.37 33.82
C ASP A 73 0.02 -22.50 32.82
N ALA A 74 -1.00 -22.95 32.08
CA ALA A 74 -0.83 -23.93 31.01
C ALA A 74 0.02 -23.39 29.85
N PHE A 75 -0.15 -22.13 29.45
CA PHE A 75 0.72 -21.48 28.45
C PHE A 75 2.15 -21.32 28.95
N ALA A 76 2.34 -20.90 30.20
CA ALA A 76 3.66 -20.78 30.82
C ALA A 76 4.36 -22.15 30.95
N ALA A 77 3.60 -23.20 31.27
CA ALA A 77 4.11 -24.57 31.31
C ALA A 77 4.48 -25.07 29.90
N ALA A 78 3.66 -24.77 28.88
CA ALA A 78 3.93 -25.14 27.50
C ALA A 78 5.19 -24.45 26.93
N GLN A 79 5.47 -23.19 27.31
CA GLN A 79 6.69 -22.48 26.91
C GLN A 79 7.97 -23.10 27.51
N LYS A 80 7.86 -23.78 28.65
CA LYS A 80 8.98 -24.47 29.30
C LYS A 80 9.24 -25.87 28.72
N LEU A 81 8.33 -26.39 27.90
CA LEU A 81 8.55 -27.65 27.22
C LEU A 81 9.59 -27.46 26.11
N PRO A 82 10.51 -28.42 25.92
CA PRO A 82 11.43 -28.38 24.79
C PRO A 82 10.61 -28.32 23.48
N PRO A 83 11.12 -27.60 22.46
CA PRO A 83 10.44 -27.52 21.18
C PRO A 83 10.13 -28.93 20.70
N ALA A 84 8.85 -29.19 20.39
CA ALA A 84 8.41 -30.50 19.95
C ALA A 84 9.35 -30.97 18.84
N PRO A 85 9.90 -32.20 18.93
CA PRO A 85 10.83 -32.70 17.94
C PRO A 85 10.18 -32.53 16.58
N THR A 86 10.92 -31.94 15.64
CA THR A 86 10.47 -31.68 14.28
C THR A 86 10.03 -33.01 13.69
N MET A 87 8.75 -33.36 13.86
CA MET A 87 8.19 -34.53 13.27
C MET A 87 8.20 -34.22 11.79
N GLN A 88 9.23 -34.74 11.12
CA GLN A 88 9.21 -34.94 9.69
C GLN A 88 8.03 -35.88 9.44
N ARG A 89 6.84 -35.29 9.33
CA ARG A 89 5.66 -35.94 8.80
C ARG A 89 6.08 -36.33 7.39
N LYS A 90 6.60 -37.55 7.26
CA LYS A 90 6.60 -38.31 6.02
C LYS A 90 5.13 -38.38 5.62
N ARG A 91 4.66 -37.34 4.94
CA ARG A 91 3.36 -37.33 4.29
C ARG A 91 3.45 -38.49 3.32
N LYS A 92 2.78 -39.59 3.67
CA LYS A 92 2.54 -40.72 2.77
C LYS A 92 1.75 -40.13 1.62
N ARG A 93 2.48 -39.71 0.59
CA ARG A 93 1.95 -39.11 -0.64
C ARG A 93 1.04 -40.18 -1.21
N SER A 94 -0.27 -39.95 -1.13
CA SER A 94 -1.23 -40.69 -1.94
C SER A 94 -0.73 -40.58 -3.38
N GLU A 95 -0.56 -41.73 -4.05
CA GLU A 95 -0.32 -41.82 -5.48
C GLU A 95 -1.56 -41.29 -6.19
N THR A 96 -1.68 -39.97 -6.28
CA THR A 96 -2.64 -39.35 -7.18
C THR A 96 -2.07 -39.49 -8.57
N THR A 97 -2.61 -40.47 -9.27
CA THR A 97 -2.40 -40.80 -10.66
C THR A 97 -2.53 -39.55 -11.53
N GLY A 98 -1.46 -39.24 -12.25
CA GLY A 98 -1.47 -38.54 -13.54
C GLY A 98 -2.26 -37.24 -13.64
N ASN A 99 -1.75 -36.15 -13.08
CA ASN A 99 -1.89 -34.84 -13.72
C ASN A 99 -0.49 -34.28 -13.95
N ALA A 100 -0.17 -34.08 -15.22
CA ALA A 100 1.14 -33.70 -15.73
C ALA A 100 1.69 -32.49 -14.95
N LEU A 101 2.71 -32.74 -14.14
CA LEU A 101 3.64 -31.72 -13.67
C LEU A 101 4.33 -31.16 -14.92
N VAL A 102 3.78 -30.07 -15.45
CA VAL A 102 4.54 -29.12 -16.26
C VAL A 102 5.54 -28.48 -15.31
N HIS A 103 6.58 -29.24 -14.95
CA HIS A 103 7.81 -28.69 -14.44
C HIS A 103 8.43 -27.94 -15.62
N SER A 104 7.99 -26.71 -15.86
CA SER A 104 8.81 -25.78 -16.62
C SER A 104 10.09 -25.66 -15.82
N LYS A 105 11.16 -26.30 -16.31
CA LYS A 105 12.51 -26.07 -15.82
C LYS A 105 12.79 -24.59 -16.06
N LYS A 106 12.46 -23.74 -15.08
CA LYS A 106 12.82 -22.33 -15.11
C LYS A 106 14.34 -22.35 -15.24
N ALA A 107 14.85 -21.82 -16.35
CA ALA A 107 16.29 -21.70 -16.55
C ALA A 107 16.86 -20.98 -15.32
N PRO A 108 18.03 -21.41 -14.80
CA PRO A 108 18.67 -20.71 -13.70
C PRO A 108 18.81 -19.24 -14.09
N PHE A 109 18.26 -18.35 -13.26
CA PHE A 109 18.31 -16.91 -13.50
C PHE A 109 19.78 -16.51 -13.68
N GLN A 110 20.17 -16.17 -14.90
CA GLN A 110 21.44 -15.51 -15.13
C GLN A 110 21.35 -14.16 -14.41
N LYS A 111 22.22 -13.94 -13.43
CA LYS A 111 22.35 -12.63 -12.78
C LYS A 111 22.82 -11.65 -13.85
N GLN A 112 21.89 -10.92 -14.44
CA GLN A 112 22.24 -9.76 -15.25
C GLN A 112 22.79 -8.70 -14.29
N GLU A 113 24.03 -8.28 -14.52
CA GLU A 113 24.57 -7.09 -13.87
C GLU A 113 23.70 -5.91 -14.29
N LEU A 114 22.95 -5.38 -13.34
CA LEU A 114 22.14 -4.20 -13.59
C LEU A 114 23.09 -2.99 -13.70
N PRO A 115 22.87 -2.08 -14.66
CA PRO A 115 23.52 -0.77 -14.66
C PRO A 115 23.35 -0.09 -13.31
N THR A 116 24.26 0.80 -12.93
CA THR A 116 24.11 1.65 -11.73
C THR A 116 22.73 2.29 -11.75
N THR A 117 21.88 1.87 -10.81
CA THR A 117 20.50 2.34 -10.73
C THR A 117 20.39 3.42 -9.67
N GLU A 118 19.73 4.53 -10.01
CA GLU A 118 19.43 5.60 -9.07
C GLU A 118 17.94 5.58 -8.72
N ALA A 119 17.60 6.05 -7.52
CA ALA A 119 16.20 6.14 -7.08
C ALA A 119 15.45 7.24 -7.84
N PHE A 120 16.15 8.32 -8.19
CA PHE A 120 15.66 9.42 -9.00
C PHE A 120 16.64 9.72 -10.11
N PRO A 121 16.21 10.40 -11.20
CA PRO A 121 17.13 11.01 -12.14
C PRO A 121 18.14 11.86 -11.38
N PRO A 122 19.43 11.83 -11.76
CA PRO A 122 20.39 12.74 -11.16
C PRO A 122 19.85 14.15 -11.40
N ASN A 123 19.66 14.92 -10.34
CA ASN A 123 19.21 16.30 -10.45
C ASN A 123 20.17 17.01 -11.39
N VAL A 124 19.77 17.20 -12.64
CA VAL A 124 20.60 17.91 -13.61
C VAL A 124 20.62 19.33 -13.11
N VAL A 125 21.76 19.64 -12.47
CA VAL A 125 22.27 20.76 -11.65
C VAL A 125 21.92 22.19 -12.11
N THR A 126 20.79 22.36 -12.79
CA THR A 126 20.15 23.63 -13.04
C THR A 126 19.15 23.78 -11.93
N ASP A 127 19.53 24.50 -10.85
CA ASP A 127 18.66 24.93 -9.75
C ASP A 127 17.18 24.86 -10.17
N PRO A 128 16.45 23.78 -9.85
CA PRO A 128 15.12 23.58 -10.40
C PRO A 128 14.32 24.76 -9.88
N SER A 129 13.93 25.64 -10.82
CA SER A 129 13.22 26.86 -10.46
C SER A 129 12.05 26.45 -9.60
N PRO A 130 11.98 26.90 -8.34
CA PRO A 130 11.00 26.41 -7.41
C PRO A 130 9.63 26.57 -8.03
N MET A 131 8.90 25.47 -8.13
CA MET A 131 7.60 25.49 -8.78
C MET A 131 6.64 26.29 -7.90
N ASP A 132 6.37 27.52 -8.32
CA ASP A 132 5.36 28.37 -7.71
C ASP A 132 3.96 27.88 -8.09
N LYS A 133 2.93 28.58 -7.57
CA LYS A 133 1.54 28.20 -7.80
C LYS A 133 1.15 28.30 -9.28
N ASP A 134 1.57 29.35 -9.97
CA ASP A 134 1.17 29.60 -11.35
C ASP A 134 1.87 28.64 -12.33
N SER A 135 3.13 28.28 -12.04
CA SER A 135 3.88 27.25 -12.73
C SER A 135 3.29 25.86 -12.48
N LEU A 136 2.85 25.58 -11.24
CA LEU A 136 2.16 24.32 -10.92
C LEU A 136 0.85 24.19 -11.71
N GLU A 137 0.03 25.23 -11.77
CA GLU A 137 -1.22 25.21 -12.56
C GLU A 137 -0.94 25.03 -14.06
N SER A 138 0.09 25.70 -14.59
CA SER A 138 0.52 25.56 -15.99
C SER A 138 1.03 24.16 -16.30
N TYR A 139 1.83 23.59 -15.40
CA TYR A 139 2.32 22.21 -15.48
C TYR A 139 1.16 21.19 -15.45
N MET A 140 0.19 21.38 -14.55
CA MET A 140 -1.00 20.52 -14.48
C MET A 140 -1.81 20.55 -15.77
N LYS A 141 -2.01 21.73 -16.38
CA LYS A 141 -2.68 21.86 -17.69
C LYS A 141 -1.90 21.14 -18.78
N HIS A 142 -0.57 21.25 -18.79
CA HIS A 142 0.29 20.56 -19.73
C HIS A 142 0.14 19.03 -19.61
N VAL A 143 0.26 18.48 -18.40
CA VAL A 143 0.12 17.04 -18.15
C VAL A 143 -1.29 16.54 -18.52
N ASN A 144 -2.33 17.27 -18.13
CA ASN A 144 -3.72 16.91 -18.43
C ASN A 144 -4.01 16.90 -19.94
N LYS A 145 -3.33 17.75 -20.72
CA LYS A 145 -3.48 17.81 -22.18
C LYS A 145 -2.93 16.55 -22.87
N GLN A 146 -1.94 15.87 -22.28
CA GLN A 146 -1.38 14.64 -22.83
C GLN A 146 -2.37 13.45 -22.74
N GLY A 147 -3.30 13.49 -21.78
CA GLY A 147 -4.43 12.55 -21.70
C GLY A 147 -4.14 11.20 -21.02
N PHE A 148 -2.87 10.86 -20.74
CA PHE A 148 -2.51 9.61 -20.08
C PHE A 148 -2.86 9.59 -18.59
N VAL A 149 -2.68 10.72 -17.91
CA VAL A 149 -2.94 10.88 -16.48
C VAL A 149 -3.68 12.19 -16.23
N ARG A 150 -4.36 12.29 -15.09
CA ARG A 150 -5.05 13.52 -14.67
C ARG A 150 -4.51 14.04 -13.34
N LEU A 151 -4.05 15.28 -13.33
CA LEU A 151 -3.62 16.03 -12.16
C LEU A 151 -4.68 17.06 -11.77
N HIS A 152 -4.99 17.13 -10.47
CA HIS A 152 -5.82 18.18 -9.88
C HIS A 152 -5.36 18.49 -8.46
N LEU A 153 -5.52 19.75 -8.05
CA LEU A 153 -5.39 20.13 -6.65
C LEU A 153 -6.61 19.60 -5.90
N TRP A 154 -6.35 18.82 -4.86
CA TRP A 154 -7.34 18.31 -3.94
C TRP A 154 -7.20 19.07 -2.62
N SER A 155 -8.27 19.77 -2.27
CA SER A 155 -8.45 20.36 -0.94
C SER A 155 -9.69 19.74 -0.31
N ARG A 156 -9.66 19.56 1.01
CA ARG A 156 -10.86 19.16 1.74
C ARG A 156 -11.87 20.29 1.56
N SER A 157 -12.99 20.02 0.89
CA SER A 157 -14.06 21.00 0.71
C SER A 157 -14.33 21.65 2.06
N ARG A 158 -14.22 22.99 2.11
CA ARG A 158 -14.45 23.79 3.32
C ARG A 158 -15.90 23.63 3.74
N THR A 159 -16.23 22.53 4.40
CA THR A 159 -17.43 22.43 5.21
C THR A 159 -17.26 23.42 6.36
N LEU A 160 -17.88 24.60 6.20
CA LEU A 160 -18.29 25.48 7.30
C LEU A 160 -17.17 26.06 8.18
N GLN A 161 -16.06 26.50 7.59
CA GLN A 161 -15.04 27.28 8.32
C GLN A 161 -15.28 28.80 8.26
N ASP A 162 -16.55 29.19 8.11
CA ASP A 162 -16.98 30.57 7.89
C ASP A 162 -17.25 31.34 9.21
N ASN A 163 -16.88 30.81 10.39
CA ASN A 163 -17.22 31.45 11.66
C ASN A 163 -16.14 31.42 12.77
N SER A 164 -14.92 30.89 12.56
CA SER A 164 -13.88 30.95 13.60
C SER A 164 -13.02 32.20 13.44
N MET A 165 -13.54 33.33 13.93
CA MET A 165 -12.89 34.65 13.97
C MET A 165 -11.82 34.77 15.06
N THR A 166 -11.11 33.69 15.42
CA THR A 166 -10.23 33.68 16.60
C THR A 166 -8.86 33.08 16.29
N ASP A 167 -7.85 33.93 16.47
CA ASP A 167 -6.41 33.67 16.60
C ASP A 167 -5.66 33.10 15.39
N GLY A 168 -5.19 34.01 14.53
CA GLY A 168 -3.76 34.32 14.24
C GLY A 168 -2.78 33.23 13.84
N THR A 169 -3.15 31.96 13.95
CA THR A 169 -2.35 30.83 13.50
C THR A 169 -2.80 30.54 12.08
N ASN A 170 -1.93 30.89 11.12
CA ASN A 170 -2.07 30.46 9.73
C ASN A 170 -2.04 28.94 9.69
N HIS A 171 -3.18 28.28 9.93
CA HIS A 171 -3.30 26.84 9.75
C HIS A 171 -3.06 26.56 8.27
N ILE A 172 -1.84 26.13 7.96
CA ILE A 172 -1.43 25.67 6.65
C ILE A 172 -2.33 24.48 6.34
N GLN A 173 -3.38 24.70 5.54
CA GLN A 173 -4.23 23.61 5.08
C GLN A 173 -3.38 22.72 4.18
N PRO A 174 -3.22 21.41 4.50
CA PRO A 174 -2.44 20.51 3.68
C PRO A 174 -3.07 20.48 2.28
N THR A 175 -2.25 20.85 1.29
CA THR A 175 -2.67 20.85 -0.10
C THR A 175 -2.21 19.54 -0.69
N TYR A 176 -3.14 18.75 -1.21
CA TYR A 176 -2.79 17.51 -1.88
C TYR A 176 -2.82 17.74 -3.39
N LEU A 177 -1.81 17.24 -4.10
CA LEU A 177 -1.90 17.06 -5.54
C LEU A 177 -2.39 15.64 -5.82
N ARG A 178 -3.57 15.52 -6.43
CA ARG A 178 -4.13 14.22 -6.79
C ARG A 178 -3.81 13.89 -8.24
N LEU A 179 -3.05 12.81 -8.44
CA LEU A 179 -2.80 12.18 -9.73
C LEU A 179 -3.74 10.98 -9.91
N THR A 180 -4.35 10.85 -11.08
CA THR A 180 -5.21 9.72 -11.43
C THR A 180 -4.74 9.09 -12.74
N ILE A 181 -4.45 7.79 -12.69
CA ILE A 181 -4.26 6.95 -13.87
C ILE A 181 -5.59 6.22 -14.09
N PRO A 182 -6.32 6.48 -15.20
CA PRO A 182 -7.63 5.88 -15.46
C PRO A 182 -7.61 4.36 -15.28
N ASP A 183 -8.64 3.84 -14.62
CA ASP A 183 -8.86 2.41 -14.34
C ASP A 183 -7.78 1.67 -13.53
N LEU A 184 -6.68 2.35 -13.18
CA LEU A 184 -5.55 1.76 -12.47
C LEU A 184 -5.46 2.26 -11.03
N LEU A 185 -5.07 3.53 -10.83
CA LEU A 185 -4.75 4.05 -9.51
C LEU A 185 -5.05 5.55 -9.35
N VAL A 186 -5.17 5.95 -8.09
CA VAL A 186 -5.21 7.34 -7.64
C VAL A 186 -4.08 7.53 -6.63
N ALA A 187 -3.19 8.48 -6.89
CA ALA A 187 -2.14 8.88 -5.96
C ALA A 187 -2.43 10.28 -5.41
N TYR A 188 -2.25 10.45 -4.11
CA TYR A 188 -2.26 11.74 -3.45
C TYR A 188 -0.84 12.07 -3.01
N LEU A 189 -0.33 13.19 -3.49
CA LEU A 189 0.95 13.75 -3.12
C LEU A 189 0.68 14.86 -2.12
N ASP A 190 1.15 14.69 -0.89
CA ASP A 190 1.12 15.75 0.13
C ASP A 190 2.17 16.79 -0.27
N ILE A 191 1.73 18.01 -0.61
CA ILE A 191 2.61 19.09 -1.04
C ILE A 191 2.62 20.22 -0.03
N GLU A 192 3.82 20.67 0.32
CA GLU A 192 4.04 21.77 1.25
C GLU A 192 4.87 22.86 0.58
N LYS A 193 4.60 24.12 0.93
CA LYS A 193 5.43 25.23 0.48
C LYS A 193 6.75 25.19 1.25
N LYS A 194 7.88 25.12 0.55
CA LYS A 194 9.22 25.28 1.13
C LYS A 194 9.31 26.61 1.86
N SER A 195 9.90 26.59 3.05
CA SER A 195 10.13 27.80 3.86
C SER A 195 11.19 28.74 3.28
N ASP A 196 11.92 28.31 2.26
CA ASP A 196 12.99 29.08 1.63
C ASP A 196 12.47 30.31 0.89
N GLU A 197 13.28 31.38 0.85
CA GLU A 197 12.96 32.66 0.22
C GLU A 197 12.53 32.52 -1.25
N LYS A 198 13.08 31.52 -1.95
CA LYS A 198 12.75 31.27 -3.37
C LYS A 198 11.32 30.75 -3.57
N GLY A 199 10.64 30.28 -2.52
CA GLY A 199 9.22 29.91 -2.51
C GLY A 199 8.82 28.87 -3.56
N GLY A 200 8.68 27.60 -3.18
CA GLY A 200 8.19 26.56 -4.10
C GLY A 200 7.50 25.44 -3.36
N TYR A 201 6.92 24.48 -4.09
CA TYR A 201 6.33 23.29 -3.49
C TYR A 201 7.33 22.13 -3.41
N GLN A 202 7.27 21.37 -2.32
CA GLN A 202 7.94 20.09 -2.16
C GLN A 202 6.91 18.99 -1.89
N VAL A 203 7.22 17.77 -2.31
CA VAL A 203 6.41 16.59 -1.99
C VAL A 203 6.91 16.02 -0.67
N LEU A 204 6.02 15.82 0.31
CA LEU A 204 6.36 15.25 1.61
C LEU A 204 6.02 13.76 1.71
N LEU A 205 4.87 13.38 1.15
CA LEU A 205 4.31 12.04 1.29
C LEU A 205 3.55 11.64 0.02
N VAL A 206 3.56 10.35 -0.30
CA VAL A 206 2.77 9.80 -1.41
C VAL A 206 1.93 8.63 -0.92
N THR A 207 0.60 8.76 -1.03
CA THR A 207 -0.35 7.68 -0.77
C THR A 207 -1.05 7.25 -2.05
N VAL A 208 -1.07 5.94 -2.31
CA VAL A 208 -1.59 5.35 -3.54
C VAL A 208 -2.75 4.41 -3.22
N PHE A 209 -3.79 4.50 -4.03
CA PHE A 209 -5.00 3.71 -3.95
C PHE A 209 -5.36 3.16 -5.33
N GLY A 210 -6.10 2.06 -5.39
CA GLY A 210 -6.71 1.61 -6.63
C GLY A 210 -7.78 2.58 -7.11
N ALA A 211 -7.99 2.66 -8.42
CA ALA A 211 -8.94 3.60 -9.03
C ALA A 211 -10.38 3.50 -8.48
N ARG A 212 -10.75 2.33 -7.92
CA ARG A 212 -12.08 2.06 -7.36
C ARG A 212 -12.17 2.28 -5.84
N GLU A 213 -11.05 2.52 -5.15
CA GLU A 213 -11.05 2.82 -3.71
C GLU A 213 -11.51 4.26 -3.46
N LYS A 214 -12.56 4.42 -2.65
CA LYS A 214 -13.07 5.74 -2.24
C LYS A 214 -12.51 6.12 -0.87
N LYS A 215 -11.18 6.25 -0.76
CA LYS A 215 -10.47 6.58 0.48
C LYS A 215 -9.93 8.02 0.48
N MET A 216 -9.79 8.60 1.67
CA MET A 216 -9.16 9.92 1.83
C MET A 216 -7.62 9.78 1.87
N PRO A 217 -6.85 10.85 1.58
CA PRO A 217 -5.39 10.78 1.44
C PRO A 217 -4.63 10.23 2.65
N HIS A 218 -5.20 10.35 3.85
CA HIS A 218 -4.60 9.92 5.12
C HIS A 218 -4.92 8.45 5.51
N TYR A 219 -5.69 7.73 4.70
CA TYR A 219 -5.94 6.30 4.92
C TYR A 219 -4.89 5.43 4.22
N ALA A 220 -4.77 4.17 4.64
CA ALA A 220 -4.05 3.15 3.90
C ALA A 220 -4.97 2.46 2.87
N SER A 221 -4.42 2.00 1.74
CA SER A 221 -5.13 1.18 0.76
C SER A 221 -5.52 -0.19 1.33
N ASP A 222 -6.67 -0.73 0.89
CA ASP A 222 -7.07 -2.11 1.22
C ASP A 222 -6.34 -3.16 0.36
N PHE A 223 -5.69 -2.76 -0.74
CA PHE A 223 -5.01 -3.69 -1.64
C PHE A 223 -3.51 -3.70 -1.38
N ALA A 224 -2.95 -4.89 -1.22
CA ALA A 224 -1.53 -5.08 -0.91
C ALA A 224 -0.60 -4.43 -1.95
N VAL A 225 -0.97 -4.41 -3.23
CA VAL A 225 -0.22 -3.76 -4.32
C VAL A 225 -0.02 -2.27 -4.04
N PHE A 226 -1.10 -1.53 -3.80
CA PHE A 226 -1.05 -0.08 -3.62
C PHE A 226 -0.53 0.32 -2.24
N LEU A 227 -0.79 -0.50 -1.21
CA LEU A 227 -0.15 -0.35 0.09
C LEU A 227 1.37 -0.45 -0.03
N LYS A 228 1.86 -1.47 -0.76
CA LYS A 228 3.30 -1.67 -0.96
C LYS A 228 3.91 -0.56 -1.80
N MET A 229 3.22 -0.14 -2.85
CA MET A 229 3.63 0.99 -3.70
C MET A 229 3.74 2.29 -2.88
N SER A 230 2.76 2.59 -2.01
CA SER A 230 2.81 3.77 -1.12
C SER A 230 4.03 3.74 -0.20
N GLN A 231 4.32 2.59 0.41
CA GLN A 231 5.50 2.40 1.27
C GLN A 231 6.81 2.61 0.50
N THR A 232 6.92 2.03 -0.71
CA THR A 232 8.11 2.15 -1.54
C THR A 232 8.34 3.60 -1.98
N LEU A 233 7.30 4.28 -2.48
CA LEU A 233 7.41 5.68 -2.93
C LEU A 233 7.74 6.63 -1.77
N THR A 234 7.14 6.41 -0.59
CA THR A 234 7.45 7.21 0.60
C THR A 234 8.90 7.01 1.03
N GLY A 235 9.41 5.77 1.02
CA GLY A 235 10.82 5.50 1.33
C GLY A 235 11.79 6.12 0.32
N MET A 236 11.44 6.11 -0.98
CA MET A 236 12.22 6.82 -2.01
C MET A 236 12.27 8.32 -1.73
N LEU A 237 11.12 8.94 -1.43
CA LEU A 237 11.03 10.37 -1.15
C LEU A 237 11.76 10.77 0.15
N GLN A 238 11.71 9.94 1.19
CA GLN A 238 12.47 10.16 2.42
C GLN A 238 13.99 10.09 2.22
N SER A 239 14.46 9.28 1.26
CA SER A 239 15.88 9.21 0.92
C SER A 239 16.33 10.33 0.00
N HIS A 240 15.41 10.98 -0.72
CA HIS A 240 15.66 12.03 -1.70
C HIS A 240 14.59 13.14 -1.57
N PRO A 241 14.58 13.89 -0.46
CA PRO A 241 13.58 14.94 -0.19
C PRO A 241 13.62 16.08 -1.21
N GLU A 242 14.68 16.19 -2.00
CA GLU A 242 14.86 17.15 -3.07
C GLU A 242 14.08 16.83 -4.35
N ALA A 243 13.43 15.66 -4.44
CA ALA A 243 12.65 15.27 -5.61
C ALA A 243 11.54 16.30 -5.91
N ASP A 244 11.57 16.82 -7.14
CA ASP A 244 10.60 17.81 -7.59
C ASP A 244 9.26 17.18 -8.00
N ILE A 245 8.21 18.02 -8.07
CA ILE A 245 6.87 17.57 -8.49
C ILE A 245 6.90 16.94 -9.89
N PRO A 246 7.57 17.53 -10.90
CA PRO A 246 7.70 16.91 -12.22
C PRO A 246 8.30 15.50 -12.21
N THR A 247 9.39 15.28 -11.47
CA THR A 247 10.02 13.97 -11.37
C THR A 247 9.09 12.98 -10.68
N MET A 248 8.42 13.38 -9.60
CA MET A 248 7.45 12.51 -8.94
C MET A 248 6.25 12.17 -9.82
N VAL A 249 5.75 13.11 -10.62
CA VAL A 249 4.69 12.85 -11.60
C VAL A 249 5.19 11.93 -12.71
N GLY A 250 6.42 12.10 -13.19
CA GLY A 250 7.04 11.20 -14.17
C GLY A 250 7.19 9.77 -13.63
N LEU A 251 7.67 9.63 -12.40
CA LEU A 251 7.74 8.36 -11.67
C LEU A 251 6.36 7.70 -11.56
N LEU A 252 5.34 8.44 -11.11
CA LEU A 252 3.98 7.93 -10.99
C LEU A 252 3.38 7.54 -12.36
N THR A 253 3.66 8.31 -13.40
CA THR A 253 3.18 8.02 -14.77
C THR A 253 3.81 6.74 -15.33
N SER A 254 5.04 6.39 -14.92
CA SER A 254 5.66 5.12 -15.31
C SER A 254 4.91 3.87 -14.83
N TYR A 255 3.90 4.02 -13.97
CA TYR A 255 3.05 2.92 -13.54
C TYR A 255 1.84 2.67 -14.45
N CYS A 256 1.65 3.40 -15.56
CA CYS A 256 0.57 3.15 -16.53
C CYS A 256 0.48 1.67 -16.94
N ASP A 257 1.63 0.98 -17.04
CA ASP A 257 1.74 -0.43 -17.41
C ASP A 257 2.07 -1.34 -16.22
N LEU A 258 1.64 -0.98 -14.99
CA LEU A 258 1.97 -1.70 -13.74
C LEU A 258 1.80 -3.23 -13.83
N TYR A 259 0.76 -3.72 -14.50
CA TYR A 259 0.47 -5.16 -14.62
C TYR A 259 1.02 -5.82 -15.88
N ASN A 260 1.54 -5.02 -16.82
CA ASN A 260 2.04 -5.50 -18.10
C ASN A 260 3.58 -5.51 -18.13
N ASP A 261 4.21 -4.63 -17.37
CA ASP A 261 5.65 -4.46 -17.33
C ASP A 261 6.35 -5.64 -16.62
N PRO A 262 7.26 -6.37 -17.29
CA PRO A 262 8.03 -7.41 -16.64
C PRO A 262 9.14 -6.81 -15.78
N CYS A 263 9.35 -7.34 -14.58
CA CYS A 263 10.47 -6.95 -13.72
C CYS A 263 11.81 -7.10 -14.46
N ILE A 264 12.67 -6.06 -14.42
CA ILE A 264 13.98 -6.08 -15.10
C ILE A 264 14.89 -7.24 -14.64
N VAL A 265 14.69 -7.74 -13.41
CA VAL A 265 15.50 -8.82 -12.83
C VAL A 265 15.00 -10.19 -13.22
N CYS A 266 13.72 -10.48 -12.98
CA CYS A 266 13.16 -11.83 -13.17
C CYS A 266 12.36 -11.99 -14.46
N GLN A 267 12.16 -10.91 -15.23
CA GLN A 267 11.42 -10.89 -16.49
C GLN A 267 9.99 -11.47 -16.35
N GLN A 268 9.38 -11.32 -15.17
CA GLN A 268 8.00 -11.71 -14.88
C GLN A 268 7.20 -10.48 -14.44
N CYS A 269 5.92 -10.42 -14.79
CA CYS A 269 5.01 -9.35 -14.37
C CYS A 269 4.39 -9.62 -12.99
N TRP A 270 4.60 -10.81 -12.42
CA TRP A 270 4.05 -11.22 -11.12
C TRP A 270 5.09 -12.00 -10.32
N THR A 271 5.18 -11.74 -9.02
CA THR A 271 5.95 -12.60 -8.11
C THR A 271 5.19 -13.89 -7.82
N VAL A 272 5.92 -15.02 -7.76
CA VAL A 272 5.36 -16.30 -7.29
C VAL A 272 5.02 -16.24 -5.79
N GLU A 273 5.71 -15.35 -5.07
CA GLU A 273 5.52 -15.08 -3.66
C GLU A 273 4.76 -13.76 -3.52
N GLY A 274 3.46 -13.85 -3.19
CA GLY A 274 2.63 -12.70 -2.87
C GLY A 274 1.82 -12.09 -4.01
N ASP A 275 1.93 -12.62 -5.24
CA ASP A 275 1.16 -12.18 -6.42
C ASP A 275 1.18 -10.64 -6.60
N LEU A 276 2.35 -10.02 -6.36
CA LEU A 276 2.51 -8.58 -6.51
C LEU A 276 3.23 -8.27 -7.83
N PRO A 277 2.77 -7.28 -8.61
CA PRO A 277 3.48 -6.80 -9.77
C PRO A 277 4.76 -6.03 -9.39
N PRO A 278 5.59 -5.61 -10.35
CA PRO A 278 6.78 -4.80 -10.12
C PRO A 278 6.46 -3.39 -9.60
N VAL A 279 6.14 -3.29 -8.30
CA VAL A 279 5.74 -2.04 -7.63
C VAL A 279 6.90 -1.07 -7.37
N GLN A 280 8.16 -1.45 -7.59
CA GLN A 280 9.29 -0.52 -7.51
C GLN A 280 9.66 -0.05 -8.92
N ARG A 281 10.06 1.21 -9.02
CA ARG A 281 10.62 1.80 -10.24
C ARG A 281 12.01 2.31 -9.94
N LEU A 282 12.93 2.09 -10.88
CA LEU A 282 14.31 2.55 -10.80
C LEU A 282 14.61 3.43 -12.00
N TRP A 283 15.36 4.49 -11.81
CA TRP A 283 15.81 5.30 -12.92
C TRP A 283 17.05 4.69 -13.56
N ILE A 284 17.03 4.54 -14.88
CA ILE A 284 18.19 4.16 -15.68
C ILE A 284 18.45 5.27 -16.71
N PRO A 285 19.60 5.97 -16.64
CA PRO A 285 19.97 6.95 -17.66
C PRO A 285 20.23 6.26 -18.99
N TYR A 286 19.91 6.92 -20.11
CA TYR A 286 20.25 6.38 -21.42
C TYR A 286 21.77 6.45 -21.63
N SER A 287 22.40 5.30 -21.86
CA SER A 287 23.86 5.21 -22.02
C SER A 287 24.37 5.69 -23.38
N SER A 288 23.59 6.45 -24.16
CA SER A 288 24.01 6.83 -25.52
C SER A 288 25.12 7.87 -25.48
N PRO A 289 26.32 7.59 -26.03
CA PRO A 289 27.38 8.57 -26.17
C PRO A 289 27.15 9.54 -27.34
N SER A 290 26.05 9.43 -28.09
CA SER A 290 25.78 10.30 -29.25
C SER A 290 25.02 11.59 -28.86
N GLU A 291 25.79 12.61 -28.50
CA GLU A 291 25.58 14.04 -28.82
C GLU A 291 24.17 14.66 -28.73
N SER A 292 23.41 14.38 -27.68
CA SER A 292 22.38 15.35 -27.22
C SER A 292 22.69 15.76 -25.79
N LEU A 293 22.95 17.05 -25.58
CA LEU A 293 23.27 17.70 -24.30
C LEU A 293 22.17 17.57 -23.21
N ASP A 294 21.07 16.88 -23.49
CA ASP A 294 20.04 16.58 -22.50
C ASP A 294 20.45 15.39 -21.62
N SER A 295 21.41 15.63 -20.73
CA SER A 295 21.90 14.71 -19.68
C SER A 295 20.81 14.24 -18.71
N ALA A 296 19.57 14.73 -18.84
CA ALA A 296 18.41 14.33 -18.05
C ALA A 296 17.61 13.16 -18.65
N SER A 297 18.00 12.64 -19.81
CA SER A 297 17.22 11.61 -20.49
C SER A 297 17.47 10.22 -19.91
N GLY A 298 16.38 9.52 -19.58
CA GLY A 298 16.41 8.16 -19.05
C GLY A 298 15.02 7.57 -19.01
N ARG A 299 14.88 6.41 -18.34
CA ARG A 299 13.60 5.76 -18.16
C ARG A 299 13.47 5.10 -16.80
N TRP A 300 12.23 5.05 -16.33
CA TRP A 300 11.83 4.27 -15.17
C TRP A 300 11.67 2.80 -15.56
N VAL A 301 12.35 1.90 -14.86
CA VAL A 301 12.25 0.46 -15.10
C VAL A 301 11.54 -0.28 -13.95
N PRO A 302 10.67 -1.25 -14.27
CA PRO A 302 9.96 -2.08 -13.29
C PRO A 302 10.88 -3.00 -12.48
N ARG A 303 10.67 -3.07 -11.16
CA ARG A 303 11.31 -4.07 -10.29
C ARG A 303 10.35 -4.57 -9.21
N HIS A 304 10.35 -5.87 -8.96
CA HIS A 304 9.65 -6.43 -7.81
C HIS A 304 10.36 -6.04 -6.51
N HIS A 305 9.59 -5.76 -5.46
CA HIS A 305 10.14 -5.43 -4.14
C HIS A 305 11.02 -6.56 -3.55
N LEU A 306 10.75 -7.83 -3.88
CA LEU A 306 11.60 -8.97 -3.47
C LEU A 306 12.89 -9.05 -4.29
N CYS A 307 12.82 -8.73 -5.59
CA CYS A 307 14.00 -8.64 -6.45
C CYS A 307 14.93 -7.49 -6.03
N ALA A 308 14.45 -6.52 -5.23
CA ALA A 308 15.24 -5.45 -4.67
C ALA A 308 16.20 -5.93 -3.57
N ARG A 309 15.73 -6.82 -2.69
CA ARG A 309 16.48 -7.26 -1.49
C ARG A 309 17.67 -8.16 -1.79
N ASN A 310 17.62 -8.90 -2.90
CA ASN A 310 18.63 -9.92 -3.22
C ASN A 310 19.89 -9.37 -3.91
N PHE A 311 20.02 -8.04 -4.02
CA PHE A 311 21.15 -7.35 -4.67
C PHE A 311 21.76 -6.24 -3.81
N ALA A 312 21.38 -6.17 -2.53
CA ALA A 312 22.05 -5.33 -1.54
C ALA A 312 23.18 -6.11 -0.86
#